data_AF-A0A3S0SQY4-F1
#
_entry.id   AF-A0A3S0SQY4-F1
#
_cell.length_a   1.000
_cell.length_b   1.000
_cell.length_c   1.000
_cell.angle_alpha   90.00
_cell.angle_beta   90.00
_cell.angle_gamma   90.00
#
_symmetry.space_group_name_H-M   'P 1'
#
loop_
_entity.id
_entity.type
_entity.pdbx_description
1 polymer ?
#
loop_
_entity_poly.entity_id
_entity_poly.type
_entity_poly.pdbx_seq_one_letter_code
_entity_poly.pdbx_strand_id
1 'polypeptide(L)' 'MPVASASARQFKLQLFAFGLLDQVEAWIATQSKAVQIADEYSGTFVRTEPMMAAGFAAMGFTDPQIDEFFTAAAAL' A
#
# COMPACT_ATOMS: atom_id res chain seq x y z
N MET A 1 5.12 18.15 -2.98
CA MET A 1 6.00 17.18 -2.28
C MET A 1 5.24 15.87 -2.18
N PRO A 2 5.88 14.71 -2.36
CA PRO A 2 5.18 13.43 -2.27
C PRO A 2 4.61 13.23 -0.87
N VAL A 3 3.42 12.65 -0.79
CA VAL A 3 2.80 12.31 0.49
C VAL A 3 3.56 11.14 1.11
N ALA A 4 4.02 11.31 2.35
CA ALA A 4 4.88 10.33 3.02
C ALA A 4 4.13 9.10 3.55
N SER A 5 2.83 9.24 3.84
CA SER A 5 2.01 8.18 4.40
C SER A 5 0.52 8.40 4.17
N ALA A 6 -0.26 7.32 4.27
CA ALA A 6 -1.71 7.34 4.26
C ALA A 6 -2.24 6.46 5.40
N SER A 7 -3.38 6.81 5.99
CA SER A 7 -4.04 5.92 6.95
C SER A 7 -4.40 4.58 6.28
N ALA A 8 -4.56 3.52 7.09
CA ALA A 8 -4.92 2.20 6.56
C ALA A 8 -6.23 2.24 5.75
N ARG A 9 -7.20 3.04 6.18
CA ARG A 9 -8.45 3.27 5.45
C ARG A 9 -8.19 3.91 4.09
N GLN A 10 -7.47 5.02 4.05
CA GLN A 10 -7.14 5.75 2.82
C GLN A 10 -6.41 4.86 1.82
N PHE A 11 -5.41 4.12 2.30
CA PHE A 11 -4.62 3.22 1.49
C PHE A 11 -5.48 2.09 0.89
N LYS A 12 -6.26 1.39 1.71
CA LYS A 12 -7.12 0.28 1.26
C LYS A 12 -8.24 0.75 0.32
N LEU A 13 -8.81 1.94 0.54
CA LEU A 13 -9.79 2.52 -0.39
C LEU A 13 -9.17 2.90 -1.73
N GLN A 14 -7.93 3.41 -1.72
CA GLN A 14 -7.22 3.70 -2.96
C GLN A 14 -6.89 2.43 -3.75
N LEU A 15 -6.46 1.36 -3.07
CA LEU A 15 -6.29 0.03 -3.69
C LEU A 15 -7.60 -0.46 -4.33
N PHE A 16 -8.72 -0.30 -3.63
CA PHE A 16 -10.04 -0.64 -4.15
C PHE A 16 -10.40 0.19 -5.38
N ALA A 17 -10.16 1.51 -5.35
CA ALA A 17 -10.39 2.41 -6.49
C ALA A 17 -9.54 2.04 -7.72
N PHE A 18 -8.35 1.48 -7.51
CA PHE A 18 -7.46 0.98 -8.56
C PHE A 18 -7.80 -0.46 -9.01
N GLY A 19 -8.73 -1.15 -8.34
CA GLY A 19 -9.04 -2.56 -8.61
C GLY A 19 -7.92 -3.52 -8.20
N LEU A 20 -7.03 -3.11 -7.29
CA LEU A 20 -5.85 -3.87 -6.86
C LEU A 20 -6.00 -4.51 -5.47
N LEU A 21 -7.06 -4.19 -4.73
CA LEU A 21 -7.22 -4.63 -3.35
C LEU A 21 -7.10 -6.16 -3.22
N ASP A 22 -7.89 -6.91 -3.99
CA ASP A 22 -7.88 -8.38 -3.94
C ASP A 22 -6.50 -8.97 -4.31
N GLN A 23 -5.81 -8.35 -5.27
CA GLN A 23 -4.48 -8.78 -5.72
C GLN A 23 -3.43 -8.53 -4.63
N VAL A 24 -3.50 -7.40 -3.93
CA VAL A 24 -2.61 -7.08 -2.82
C VAL A 24 -2.88 -7.99 -1.63
N GLU A 25 -4.14 -8.26 -1.28
CA GLU A 25 -4.49 -9.18 -0.20
C GLU A 25 -4.00 -10.61 -0.48
N ALA A 26 -4.15 -11.08 -1.72
CA ALA A 26 -3.60 -12.36 -2.16
C ALA A 26 -2.07 -12.39 -2.05
N TRP A 27 -1.38 -11.30 -2.40
CA TRP A 27 0.07 -11.19 -2.24
C TRP A 27 0.50 -11.18 -0.77
N ILE A 28 -0.18 -10.42 0.10
CA ILE A 28 0.08 -10.38 1.55
C ILE A 28 -0.06 -11.76 2.18
N ALA A 29 -1.05 -12.56 1.75
CA ALA A 29 -1.25 -13.92 2.24
C ALA A 29 -0.05 -14.85 1.98
N THR A 30 0.79 -14.55 0.98
CA THR A 30 2.03 -15.31 0.69
C THR A 30 3.24 -14.83 1.49
N GLN A 31 3.14 -13.69 2.17
CA GLN A 31 4.25 -13.11 2.93
C GLN A 31 4.40 -13.77 4.31
N SER A 32 5.53 -13.49 4.97
CA SER A 32 5.77 -13.97 6.33
C SER A 32 4.67 -13.50 7.30
N LYS A 33 4.46 -14.26 8.39
CA LYS A 33 3.43 -13.92 9.37
C LYS A 33 3.62 -12.52 9.98
N ALA A 34 4.86 -12.06 10.11
CA ALA A 34 5.16 -10.71 10.58
C ALA A 34 4.63 -9.62 9.62
N VAL A 35 4.74 -9.82 8.31
CA VAL A 35 4.21 -8.87 7.30
C VAL A 35 2.68 -8.88 7.31
N GLN A 36 2.07 -10.06 7.42
CA GLN A 36 0.61 -10.16 7.54
C GLN A 36 0.08 -9.43 8.78
N ILE A 37 0.74 -9.60 9.93
CA ILE A 37 0.40 -8.87 11.17
C ILE A 37 0.60 -7.36 10.97
N ALA A 38 1.67 -6.93 10.30
CA ALA A 38 1.90 -5.52 10.02
C ALA A 38 0.79 -4.92 9.15
N ASP A 39 0.38 -5.58 8.06
CA ASP A 39 -0.73 -5.11 7.22
C ASP A 39 -2.08 -5.08 7.95
N GLU A 40 -2.35 -6.10 8.77
CA GLU A 40 -3.62 -6.24 9.50
C GLU A 40 -3.78 -5.19 10.60
N TYR A 41 -2.72 -4.92 11.36
CA TYR A 41 -2.78 -4.06 12.56
C TYR A 41 -2.16 -2.67 12.37
N SER A 42 -1.56 -2.37 11.22
CA SER A 42 -1.07 -1.01 10.97
C SER A 42 -2.22 -0.02 10.85
N GLY A 43 -2.11 1.11 11.54
CA GLY A 43 -3.00 2.25 11.37
C GLY A 43 -2.63 3.15 10.19
N THR A 44 -1.38 3.05 9.70
CA THR A 44 -0.79 3.96 8.71
C THR A 44 0.22 3.23 7.85
N PHE A 45 0.15 3.39 6.54
CA PHE A 45 1.15 2.89 5.60
C PHE A 45 2.10 4.01 5.23
N VAL A 46 3.40 3.81 5.45
CA VAL A 46 4.44 4.79 5.12
C VAL A 46 5.11 4.41 3.82
N ARG A 47 5.17 5.33 2.86
CA ARG A 47 5.68 5.11 1.49
C ARG A 47 7.06 4.44 1.46
N THR A 48 7.93 4.81 2.38
CA THR A 48 9.34 4.37 2.42
C THR A 48 9.55 3.08 3.20
N GLU A 49 8.51 2.44 3.74
CA GLU A 49 8.66 1.18 4.45
C GLU A 49 9.03 0.03 3.51
N PRO A 50 9.89 -0.92 3.95
CA PRO A 50 10.30 -2.06 3.13
C PRO A 50 9.13 -2.91 2.60
N MET A 51 8.09 -3.08 3.42
CA MET A 51 6.84 -3.76 3.05
C MET A 51 6.15 -3.07 1.87
N MET A 52 6.07 -1.74 1.90
CA MET A 52 5.42 -0.96 0.85
C MET A 52 6.20 -1.05 -0.46
N ALA A 53 7.53 -0.88 -0.40
CA ALA A 53 8.38 -1.02 -1.56
C ALA A 53 8.24 -2.42 -2.20
N ALA A 54 8.20 -3.48 -1.39
CA ALA A 54 8.01 -4.85 -1.88
C ALA A 54 6.62 -5.06 -2.51
N GLY A 55 5.55 -4.56 -1.87
CA GLY A 55 4.19 -4.68 -2.37
C GLY A 55 4.00 -3.96 -3.71
N PHE A 56 4.43 -2.70 -3.80
CA PHE A 56 4.33 -1.92 -5.04
C PHE A 56 5.18 -2.52 -6.18
N ALA A 57 6.39 -3.01 -5.88
CA ALA A 57 7.20 -3.71 -6.87
C ALA A 57 6.52 -4.98 -7.39
N ALA A 58 5.87 -5.76 -6.51
CA ALA A 58 5.10 -6.95 -6.90
C ALA A 58 3.89 -6.62 -7.78
N MET A 59 3.32 -5.42 -7.63
CA MET A 59 2.23 -4.90 -8.46
C MET A 59 2.72 -4.19 -9.74
N GLY A 60 4.05 -4.09 -9.95
CA GLY A 60 4.64 -3.48 -11.14
C GLY A 60 4.60 -1.94 -11.16
N PHE A 61 4.45 -1.31 -10.00
CA PHE A 61 4.45 0.15 -9.90
C PHE A 61 5.86 0.74 -10.07
N THR A 62 5.91 1.89 -10.72
CA THR A 62 7.09 2.76 -10.78
C THR A 62 7.04 3.80 -9.65
N ASP A 63 8.19 4.36 -9.25
CA ASP A 63 8.25 5.39 -8.20
C ASP A 63 7.27 6.57 -8.41
N PRO A 64 7.11 7.13 -9.64
CA PRO A 64 6.12 8.18 -9.88
C PRO A 64 4.67 7.71 -9.66
N GLN A 65 4.34 6.47 -10.02
CA GLN A 65 3.00 5.91 -9.79
C GLN A 65 2.73 5.68 -8.30
N ILE A 66 3.76 5.35 -7.52
CA ILE A 66 3.66 5.27 -6.06
C ILE A 66 3.37 6.66 -5.47
N ASP A 67 4.05 7.71 -5.96
CA ASP A 67 3.78 9.09 -5.53
C ASP A 67 2.35 9.53 -5.84
N GLU A 68 1.85 9.23 -7.04
CA GLU A 68 0.47 9.51 -7.44
C GLU A 68 -0.52 8.71 -6.59
N PHE A 69 -0.23 7.44 -6.32
CA PHE A 69 -1.06 6.59 -5.47
C PHE A 69 -1.22 7.18 -4.07
N PHE A 70 -0.12 7.54 -3.40
CA PHE A 70 -0.17 8.11 -2.05
C PHE A 70 -0.82 9.48 -2.03
N THR A 71 -0.63 10.29 -3.07
CA THR A 71 -1.29 11.60 -3.21
C THR A 71 -2.80 11.45 -3.32
N ALA A 72 -3.27 10.50 -4.14
CA ALA A 72 -4.70 10.22 -4.26
C ALA A 72 -5.29 9.59 -2.99
N ALA A 73 -4.59 8.63 -2.37
CA ALA A 73 -5.01 8.02 -1.12
C ALA A 73 -5.20 9.04 0.00
N ALA A 74 -4.30 10.03 0.12
CA ALA A 74 -4.36 11.06 1.15
C ALA A 74 -5.58 12.00 1.04
N ALA A 75 -6.27 12.01 -0.11
CA ALA A 75 -7.49 12.78 -0.32
C ALA A 75 -8.78 12.03 0.07
N LEU A 76 -8.67 10.77 0.53
CA LEU A 76 -9.81 9.91 0.95
C LEU A 76 -10.04 9.91 2.47
#